data_AF-A0A931ZME1-F1
#
_entry.id   AF-A0A931ZME1-F1
#
_cell.length_a   1.000
_cell.length_b   1.000
_cell.length_c   1.000
_cell.angle_alpha   90.00
_cell.angle_beta   90.00
_cell.angle_gamma   90.00
#
_symmetry.space_group_name_H-M   'P 1'
#
loop_
_entity.id
_entity.type
_entity.pdbx_description
1 polymer ?
#
loop_
_entity_poly.entity_id
_entity_poly.type
_entity_poly.pdbx_seq_one_letter_code
_entity_poly.pdbx_strand_id
1 'polypeptide(L)'
;MAERLPVTPLEAQIILVNEIASNSWWFGPRDNYYLNHPGHYSPQAARALHPTGWKQFYHPEAHPLKPEDFLNNKPREEQFIAGVEHALAHLNEDERLAVRIRFGLDSHKIATFQEVGDEIGRSRERARQITAKAIRKLVHPKSSQFFRGFLHRSP
;
A
#
# COMPACT_ATOMS: atom_id res chain seq x y z
N MET A 1 13.20 11.68 18.07
CA MET A 1 12.67 10.56 17.27
C MET A 1 11.41 11.08 16.59
N ALA A 2 11.29 11.00 15.27
CA ALA A 2 10.08 11.47 14.59
C ALA A 2 8.91 10.58 15.01
N GLU A 3 7.87 11.19 15.58
CA GLU A 3 6.62 10.51 15.90
C GLU A 3 5.97 10.03 14.60
N ARG A 4 5.61 8.74 14.50
CA ARG A 4 4.97 8.21 13.29
C ARG A 4 3.61 8.88 13.12
N LEU A 5 3.36 9.42 11.94
CA LEU A 5 2.09 10.08 11.64
C LEU A 5 0.93 9.11 11.87
N PRO A 6 -0.13 9.53 12.60
CA PRO A 6 -1.37 8.78 12.64
C PRO A 6 -1.94 8.74 11.21
N VAL A 7 -2.18 7.53 10.69
CA VAL A 7 -2.87 7.35 9.41
C VAL A 7 -4.33 7.04 9.67
N THR A 8 -5.21 7.71 8.95
CA THR A 8 -6.63 7.39 8.91
C THR A 8 -6.86 6.02 8.24
N PRO A 9 -8.01 5.36 8.48
CA PRO A 9 -8.33 4.09 7.82
C PRO A 9 -8.27 4.18 6.28
N LEU A 10 -8.71 5.30 5.71
CA LEU A 10 -8.66 5.53 4.26
C LEU A 10 -7.21 5.68 3.76
N GLU A 11 -6.38 6.46 4.45
CA GLU A 11 -4.97 6.63 4.09
C GLU A 11 -4.21 5.31 4.13
N ALA A 12 -4.43 4.47 5.16
CA ALA A 12 -3.81 3.16 5.25
C ALA A 12 -4.12 2.28 4.02
N GLN A 13 -5.37 2.32 3.56
CA GLN A 13 -5.80 1.61 2.36
C GLN A 13 -5.21 2.19 1.07
N ILE A 14 -5.15 3.53 0.97
CA ILE A 14 -4.49 4.23 -0.15
C ILE A 14 -3.01 3.83 -0.22
N ILE A 15 -2.31 3.78 0.91
CA ILE A 15 -0.89 3.35 0.97
C ILE A 15 -0.74 1.90 0.46
N LEU A 16 -1.66 1.00 0.81
CA LEU A 16 -1.65 -0.38 0.29
C LEU A 16 -1.89 -0.41 -1.23
N VAL A 17 -2.89 0.31 -1.73
CA VAL A 17 -3.20 0.31 -3.17
C VAL A 17 -2.07 0.93 -3.99
N ASN A 18 -1.47 2.02 -3.50
CA ASN A 18 -0.28 2.61 -4.11
C ASN A 18 0.91 1.63 -4.12
N GLU A 19 1.07 0.82 -3.06
CA GLU A 19 2.08 -0.25 -3.05
C GLU A 19 1.83 -1.31 -4.12
N ILE A 20 0.58 -1.77 -4.25
CA ILE A 20 0.17 -2.74 -5.26
C ILE A 20 0.48 -2.17 -6.65
N ALA A 21 0.18 -0.89 -6.88
CA ALA A 21 0.48 -0.20 -8.14
C ALA A 21 1.99 -0.18 -8.43
N SER A 22 2.84 0.19 -7.46
CA SER A 22 4.30 0.27 -7.63
C SER A 22 5.01 -1.06 -7.82
N ASN A 23 4.39 -2.16 -7.39
CA ASN A 23 4.95 -3.51 -7.51
C ASN A 23 4.31 -4.28 -8.66
N SER A 24 3.65 -3.56 -9.57
CA SER A 24 2.99 -4.16 -10.68
C SER A 24 3.60 -3.84 -12.04
N TRP A 25 3.58 -4.87 -12.89
CA TRP A 25 3.83 -4.85 -14.33
C TRP A 25 2.64 -4.34 -15.16
N TRP A 26 1.54 -3.86 -14.54
CA TRP A 26 0.32 -3.36 -15.23
C TRP A 26 0.60 -2.20 -16.16
N PHE A 27 1.57 -1.39 -15.77
CA PHE A 27 1.87 -0.13 -16.40
C PHE A 27 3.03 -0.35 -17.35
N GLY A 28 2.79 -0.14 -18.65
CA GLY A 28 3.86 -0.18 -19.63
C GLY A 28 4.92 0.90 -19.34
N PRO A 29 6.06 0.92 -20.05
CA PRO A 29 7.10 1.93 -19.86
C PRO A 29 6.59 3.39 -19.93
N ARG A 30 5.46 3.62 -20.63
CA ARG A 30 4.78 4.91 -20.75
C ARG A 30 3.82 5.24 -19.60
N ASP A 31 3.29 4.21 -18.94
CA ASP A 31 2.29 4.34 -17.86
C ASP A 31 2.91 4.21 -16.48
N ASN A 32 4.24 4.07 -16.38
CA ASN A 32 4.92 3.93 -15.10
C ASN A 32 4.79 5.25 -14.33
N TYR A 33 3.73 5.34 -13.54
CA TYR A 33 3.27 6.52 -12.79
C TYR A 33 4.42 7.23 -12.04
N TYR A 34 5.42 6.49 -11.60
CA TYR A 34 6.55 7.00 -10.81
C TYR A 34 7.77 7.43 -11.62
N LEU A 35 7.85 7.17 -12.93
CA LEU A 35 9.00 7.56 -13.77
C LEU A 35 8.94 9.01 -14.28
N ASN A 36 7.77 9.66 -14.28
CA ASN A 36 7.56 10.96 -14.93
C ASN A 36 7.36 12.15 -13.96
N HIS A 37 7.51 11.97 -12.64
CA HIS A 37 7.29 13.04 -11.64
C HIS A 37 8.62 13.56 -11.07
N PRO A 38 9.01 14.83 -11.32
CA PRO A 38 10.24 15.41 -10.76
C PRO A 38 10.09 15.70 -9.26
N GLY A 39 11.13 15.38 -8.48
CA GLY A 39 11.27 15.81 -7.08
C GLY A 39 10.76 14.86 -5.99
N HIS A 40 10.20 13.70 -6.34
CA HIS A 40 9.59 12.79 -5.36
C HIS A 40 10.08 11.34 -5.56
N TYR A 41 10.43 10.66 -4.47
CA TYR A 41 10.93 9.28 -4.55
C TYR A 41 9.82 8.32 -5.00
N SER A 42 10.05 7.56 -6.06
CA SER A 42 9.25 6.36 -6.33
C SER A 42 9.29 5.44 -5.10
N PRO A 43 8.27 4.62 -4.80
CA PRO A 43 8.34 3.63 -3.71
C PRO A 43 9.57 2.72 -3.79
N GLN A 44 10.09 2.50 -5.00
CA GLN A 44 11.35 1.77 -5.23
C GLN A 44 12.58 2.59 -4.82
N ALA A 45 12.64 3.89 -5.15
CA ALA A 45 13.69 4.80 -4.70
C ALA A 45 13.64 5.06 -3.19
N ALA A 46 12.44 5.22 -2.62
CA ALA A 46 12.22 5.36 -1.19
C ALA A 46 12.66 4.09 -0.44
N ARG A 47 12.41 2.89 -1.00
CA ARG A 47 12.94 1.62 -0.46
C ARG A 47 14.46 1.55 -0.50
N ALA A 48 15.10 2.04 -1.56
CA ALA A 48 16.54 2.05 -1.68
C ALA A 48 17.20 2.96 -0.64
N LEU A 49 16.58 4.10 -0.35
CA LEU A 49 17.07 5.07 0.65
C LEU A 49 16.71 4.69 2.09
N HIS A 50 15.57 4.03 2.28
CA HIS A 50 15.05 3.67 3.61
C HIS A 50 14.60 2.19 3.68
N PRO A 51 15.55 1.24 3.62
CA PRO A 51 15.27 -0.20 3.46
C PRO A 51 14.47 -0.83 4.61
N THR A 52 14.43 -0.18 5.79
CA THR A 52 13.76 -0.70 6.99
C THR A 52 12.41 -0.05 7.28
N GLY A 53 12.10 1.10 6.67
CA GLY A 53 11.05 1.97 7.21
C GLY A 53 10.50 3.03 6.28
N TRP A 54 10.75 2.96 4.96
CA TRP A 54 10.38 4.03 4.02
C TRP A 54 8.91 4.52 4.11
N LYS A 55 7.97 3.67 4.53
CA LYS A 55 6.55 4.03 4.70
C LYS A 55 6.29 5.06 5.81
N GLN A 56 7.24 5.30 6.71
CA GLN A 56 7.15 6.39 7.70
C GLN A 56 7.55 7.76 7.10
N PHE A 57 8.13 7.75 5.89
CA PHE A 57 8.40 8.92 5.06
C PHE A 57 7.39 8.97 3.91
N TYR A 58 6.14 8.56 4.20
CA TYR A 58 5.03 8.64 3.25
C TYR A 58 4.78 10.11 2.91
N HIS A 59 4.82 10.41 1.61
CA HIS A 59 4.59 11.72 1.03
C HIS A 59 3.33 11.61 0.15
N PRO A 60 2.12 11.90 0.68
CA PRO A 60 0.85 11.73 -0.04
C PRO A 60 0.86 12.34 -1.45
N GLU A 61 1.54 13.48 -1.60
CA GLU A 61 1.73 14.22 -2.84
C GLU A 61 2.48 13.44 -3.93
N ALA A 62 3.32 12.49 -3.55
CA ALA A 62 4.15 11.67 -4.44
C ALA A 62 3.41 10.45 -5.02
N HIS A 63 2.14 10.24 -4.63
CA HIS A 63 1.39 9.06 -4.97
C HIS A 63 0.27 9.32 -5.98
N PRO A 64 -0.04 8.34 -6.85
CA PRO A 64 -1.05 8.49 -7.89
C PRO A 64 -2.48 8.50 -7.34
N LEU A 65 -2.72 7.81 -6.22
CA LEU A 65 -3.98 7.90 -5.50
C LEU A 65 -3.75 8.67 -4.20
N LYS A 66 -4.55 9.72 -3.99
CA LYS A 66 -4.42 10.62 -2.84
C LYS A 66 -5.73 10.69 -2.04
N PRO A 67 -5.68 11.05 -0.74
CA PRO A 67 -6.90 11.20 0.07
C PRO A 67 -7.90 12.19 -0.55
N GLU A 68 -7.41 13.23 -1.25
CA GLU A 68 -8.24 14.25 -1.88
C GLU A 68 -9.17 13.68 -2.97
N ASP A 69 -8.78 12.57 -3.61
CA ASP A 69 -9.57 11.90 -4.66
C ASP A 69 -10.91 11.36 -4.14
N PHE A 70 -11.05 11.23 -2.82
CA PHE A 70 -12.24 10.71 -2.13
C PHE A 70 -13.03 11.81 -1.40
N LEU A 71 -12.47 13.01 -1.28
CA LEU A 71 -13.15 14.12 -0.62
C LEU A 71 -14.48 14.40 -1.32
N ASN A 72 -15.52 14.58 -0.50
CA ASN A 72 -16.88 14.88 -0.96
C ASN A 72 -17.50 13.81 -1.89
N ASN A 73 -16.93 12.60 -1.94
CA ASN A 73 -17.47 11.48 -2.72
C ASN A 73 -17.54 10.20 -1.88
N LYS A 74 -18.48 10.20 -0.92
CA LYS A 74 -18.71 9.06 -0.02
C LYS A 74 -18.96 7.74 -0.73
N PRO A 75 -19.78 7.67 -1.80
CA PRO A 75 -19.95 6.42 -2.53
C PRO A 75 -18.64 5.88 -3.14
N ARG A 76 -17.75 6.76 -3.64
CA ARG A 76 -16.44 6.34 -4.16
C ARG A 76 -15.52 5.83 -3.05
N GLU A 77 -15.53 6.49 -1.89
CA GLU A 77 -14.78 6.07 -0.70
C GLU A 77 -15.23 4.68 -0.22
N GLU A 78 -16.54 4.47 -0.08
CA GLU A 78 -17.11 3.18 0.35
C GLU A 78 -16.81 2.05 -0.64
N GLN A 79 -16.93 2.32 -1.94
CA GLN A 79 -16.57 1.36 -2.99
C GLN A 79 -15.08 0.99 -2.92
N PHE A 80 -14.22 1.99 -2.73
CA PHE A 80 -12.78 1.75 -2.58
C PHE A 80 -12.48 0.88 -1.37
N ILE A 81 -13.08 1.19 -0.22
CA ILE A 81 -12.92 0.44 1.02
C ILE A 81 -13.38 -1.01 0.86
N ALA A 82 -14.57 -1.22 0.32
CA ALA A 82 -15.10 -2.56 0.06
C ALA A 82 -14.20 -3.36 -0.91
N GLY A 83 -13.63 -2.69 -1.92
CA GLY A 83 -12.71 -3.32 -2.86
C GLY A 83 -11.39 -3.78 -2.23
N VAL A 84 -10.83 -2.98 -1.32
CA VAL A 84 -9.64 -3.36 -0.55
C VAL A 84 -9.92 -4.59 0.31
N GLU A 85 -11.03 -4.59 1.05
CA GLU A 85 -11.42 -5.73 1.88
C GLU A 85 -11.67 -7.00 1.05
N HIS A 86 -12.31 -6.87 -0.12
CA HIS A 86 -12.49 -7.99 -1.04
C HIS A 86 -11.16 -8.55 -1.55
N ALA A 87 -10.18 -7.69 -1.88
CA ALA A 87 -8.85 -8.14 -2.29
C ALA A 87 -8.11 -8.86 -1.15
N LEU A 88 -8.20 -8.34 0.08
CA LEU A 88 -7.62 -8.94 1.28
C LEU A 88 -8.25 -10.29 1.63
N ALA A 89 -9.51 -10.53 1.29
CA ALA A 89 -10.19 -11.81 1.50
C ALA A 89 -9.54 -12.98 0.73
N HIS A 90 -8.83 -12.70 -0.37
CA HIS A 90 -8.12 -13.72 -1.16
C HIS A 90 -6.77 -14.14 -0.57
N LEU A 91 -6.29 -13.42 0.44
CA LEU A 91 -5.09 -13.77 1.18
C LEU A 91 -5.43 -14.78 2.27
N ASN A 92 -4.46 -15.64 2.60
CA ASN A 92 -4.58 -16.45 3.81
C ASN A 92 -4.43 -15.57 5.06
N GLU A 93 -4.71 -16.14 6.23
CA GLU A 93 -4.73 -15.41 7.49
C GLU A 93 -3.40 -14.71 7.80
N ASP A 94 -2.28 -15.43 7.73
CA ASP A 94 -0.93 -14.87 7.95
C ASP A 94 -0.59 -13.72 6.99
N GLU A 95 -0.91 -13.88 5.70
CA GLU A 95 -0.68 -12.86 4.67
C GLU A 95 -1.53 -11.62 4.91
N ARG A 96 -2.80 -11.81 5.25
CA ARG A 96 -3.75 -10.72 5.54
C ARG A 96 -3.32 -9.95 6.77
N LEU A 97 -2.99 -10.63 7.86
CA LEU A 97 -2.54 -10.02 9.11
C LEU A 97 -1.24 -9.24 8.89
N ALA A 98 -0.24 -9.84 8.23
CA ALA A 98 1.02 -9.18 7.94
C ALA A 98 0.84 -7.91 7.08
N VAL A 99 -0.11 -7.92 6.13
CA VAL A 99 -0.46 -6.71 5.36
C VAL A 99 -1.19 -5.70 6.23
N ARG A 100 -2.19 -6.09 7.02
CA ARG A 100 -2.94 -5.16 7.87
C ARG A 100 -2.00 -4.39 8.82
N ILE A 101 -1.10 -5.09 9.51
CA ILE A 101 -0.12 -4.47 10.41
C ILE A 101 0.87 -3.59 9.63
N ARG A 102 1.44 -4.10 8.52
CA ARG A 102 2.48 -3.38 7.76
C ARG A 102 2.01 -2.03 7.23
N PHE A 103 0.74 -1.95 6.86
CA PHE A 103 0.14 -0.79 6.19
C PHE A 103 -0.76 0.06 7.10
N GLY A 104 -1.00 -0.37 8.34
CA GLY A 104 -1.81 0.36 9.31
C GLY A 104 -3.32 0.23 9.10
N LEU A 105 -3.77 -0.91 8.57
CA LEU A 105 -5.20 -1.21 8.46
C LEU A 105 -5.78 -1.60 9.83
N ASP A 106 -7.10 -1.58 9.99
CA ASP A 106 -7.80 -1.98 11.23
C ASP A 106 -7.26 -1.30 12.50
N SER A 107 -6.98 0.00 12.41
CA SER A 107 -6.42 0.80 13.51
C SER A 107 -4.98 0.45 13.93
N HIS A 108 -4.26 -0.38 13.17
CA HIS A 108 -2.82 -0.54 13.34
C HIS A 108 -2.07 0.73 12.95
N LYS A 109 -0.90 0.95 13.55
CA LYS A 109 0.06 1.94 13.05
C LYS A 109 0.91 1.31 11.95
N ILE A 110 1.41 2.11 11.01
CA ILE A 110 2.39 1.64 10.04
C ILE A 110 3.59 1.04 10.80
N ALA A 111 3.85 -0.23 10.52
CA ALA A 111 4.87 -1.02 11.19
C ALA A 111 6.00 -1.40 10.24
N THR A 112 7.21 -1.59 10.76
CA THR A 112 8.37 -2.16 10.06
C THR A 112 8.22 -3.69 9.95
N PHE A 113 9.07 -4.35 9.14
CA PHE A 113 9.07 -5.83 9.10
C PHE A 113 9.46 -6.47 10.43
N GLN A 114 10.23 -5.77 11.27
CA GLN A 114 10.57 -6.25 12.59
C GLN A 114 9.31 -6.29 13.46
N GLU A 115 8.61 -5.17 13.57
CA GLU A 115 7.38 -5.05 14.36
C GLU A 115 6.26 -5.98 13.84
N VAL A 116 6.12 -6.13 12.52
CA VAL A 116 5.19 -7.12 11.94
C VAL A 116 5.58 -8.53 12.40
N GLY A 117 6.87 -8.87 12.38
CA GLY A 117 7.38 -10.16 12.84
C GLY A 117 7.09 -10.40 14.31
N ASP A 118 7.37 -9.39 15.15
CA ASP A 118 7.14 -9.45 16.59
C ASP A 118 5.65 -9.70 16.90
N GLU A 119 4.74 -8.99 16.21
CA GLU A 119 3.28 -9.11 16.39
C GLU A 119 2.75 -10.49 15.98
N ILE A 120 3.28 -11.08 14.90
CA ILE A 120 2.84 -12.40 14.39
C ILE A 120 3.69 -13.57 14.91
N GLY A 121 4.61 -13.33 15.85
CA GLY A 121 5.49 -14.35 16.43
C GLY A 121 6.47 -14.99 15.44
N ARG A 122 6.99 -14.23 14.47
CA ARG A 122 7.91 -14.69 13.42
C ARG A 122 9.13 -13.78 13.31
N SER A 123 10.20 -14.29 12.70
CA SER A 123 11.37 -13.45 12.40
C SER A 123 11.03 -12.33 11.42
N ARG A 124 11.78 -11.22 11.50
CA ARG A 124 11.70 -10.10 10.54
C ARG A 124 11.75 -10.55 9.08
N GLU A 125 12.67 -11.46 8.76
CA GLU A 125 12.83 -11.94 7.38
C GLU A 125 11.62 -12.79 6.96
N ARG A 126 11.05 -13.57 7.88
CA ARG A 126 9.82 -14.32 7.60
C ARG A 126 8.63 -13.38 7.37
N ALA A 127 8.48 -12.34 8.18
CA ALA A 127 7.48 -11.30 7.98
C ALA A 127 7.65 -10.64 6.60
N ARG A 128 8.88 -10.27 6.21
CA ARG A 128 9.18 -9.73 4.88
C ARG A 128 8.72 -10.65 3.75
N GLN A 129 9.01 -11.95 3.85
CA GLN A 129 8.61 -12.94 2.84
C GLN A 129 7.10 -13.10 2.74
N ILE A 130 6.41 -13.17 3.88
CA ILE A 130 4.94 -13.25 3.95
C ILE A 130 4.33 -12.02 3.30
N THR A 131 4.74 -10.81 3.71
CA THR A 131 4.24 -9.57 3.11
C THR A 131 4.53 -9.51 1.61
N ALA A 132 5.74 -9.87 1.17
CA ALA A 132 6.08 -9.86 -0.26
C ALA A 132 5.25 -10.88 -1.07
N LYS A 133 4.88 -12.02 -0.47
CA LYS A 133 4.00 -13.00 -1.08
C LYS A 133 2.56 -12.47 -1.18
N ALA A 134 2.06 -11.85 -0.12
CA ALA A 134 0.75 -11.22 -0.08
C ALA A 134 0.63 -10.13 -1.17
N ILE A 135 1.59 -9.21 -1.23
CA ILE A 135 1.62 -8.15 -2.25
C ILE A 135 1.62 -8.74 -3.66
N ARG A 136 2.41 -9.80 -3.93
CA ARG A 136 2.38 -10.46 -5.25
C ARG A 136 1.01 -11.01 -5.63
N LYS A 137 0.24 -11.55 -4.68
CA LYS A 137 -1.14 -12.02 -4.90
C LYS A 137 -2.11 -10.87 -5.15
N LEU A 138 -1.97 -9.78 -4.42
CA LEU A 138 -2.79 -8.58 -4.58
C LEU A 138 -2.48 -7.84 -5.90
N VAL A 139 -1.23 -7.92 -6.35
CA VAL A 139 -0.81 -7.42 -7.65
C VAL A 139 -1.58 -8.17 -8.73
N HIS A 140 -1.56 -9.51 -8.80
CA HIS A 140 -2.13 -10.35 -9.87
C HIS A 140 -3.37 -9.76 -10.60
N PRO A 141 -3.49 -9.88 -11.95
CA PRO A 141 -4.45 -9.07 -12.73
C PRO A 141 -5.91 -9.27 -12.30
N LYS A 142 -6.26 -10.50 -11.90
CA LYS A 142 -7.60 -10.84 -11.39
C LYS A 142 -7.96 -10.10 -10.10
N SER A 143 -6.98 -9.84 -9.23
CA SER A 143 -7.17 -9.18 -7.93
C SER A 143 -7.09 -7.65 -8.04
N SER A 144 -6.26 -7.14 -8.96
CA SER A 144 -5.99 -5.70 -9.09
C SER A 144 -6.87 -4.97 -10.11
N GLN A 145 -7.66 -5.69 -10.91
CA GLN A 145 -8.54 -5.10 -11.93
C GLN A 145 -9.44 -3.99 -11.36
N PHE A 146 -9.96 -4.19 -10.15
CA PHE A 146 -10.79 -3.22 -9.44
C PHE A 146 -10.04 -1.88 -9.21
N PHE A 147 -8.80 -1.94 -8.75
CA PHE A 147 -8.03 -0.74 -8.39
C PHE A 147 -7.53 0.06 -9.60
N ARG A 148 -7.44 -0.55 -10.79
CA ARG A 148 -7.02 0.17 -12.01
C ARG A 148 -7.94 1.36 -12.31
N GLY A 149 -9.24 1.20 -12.09
CA GLY A 149 -10.23 2.26 -12.33
C GLY A 149 -10.11 3.44 -11.37
N PHE A 150 -9.48 3.25 -10.21
CA PHE A 150 -9.18 4.33 -9.25
C PHE A 150 -7.89 5.05 -9.62
N LEU A 151 -6.87 4.33 -10.09
CA LEU A 151 -5.55 4.88 -10.46
C LEU A 151 -5.56 5.67 -11.78
N HIS A 152 -6.45 5.37 -12.73
CA HIS A 152 -6.55 6.11 -14.01
C HIS A 152 -7.39 7.38 -13.93
N ARG A 153 -8.18 7.55 -12.86
CA ARG A 153 -9.13 8.67 -12.68
C ARG A 153 -8.69 9.61 -11.55
N SER A 154 -7.38 9.75 -11.35
CA SER A 154 -6.83 10.88 -10.61
C SER A 154 -6.67 12.03 -11.62
N PRO A 155 -7.34 13.19 -11.41
CA PRO A 155 -7.36 14.30 -12.37
C PRO A 155 -5.98 14.95 -12.59
#